data_AF-A0A973Z241-F1
#
_entry.id   AF-A0A973Z241-F1
#
_cell.length_a   1.000
_cell.length_b   1.000
_cell.length_c   1.000
_cell.angle_alpha   90.00
_cell.angle_beta   90.00
_cell.angle_gamma   90.00
#
_symmetry.space_group_name_H-M   'P 1'
#
loop_
_entity.id
_entity.type
_entity.pdbx_description
1 polymer ?
#
loop_
_entity_poly.entity_id
_entity_poly.type
_entity_poly.pdbx_seq_one_letter_code
_entity_poly.pdbx_strand_id
1 'polypeptide(L)' 'MDETNGHDGDRAYFAQRAAEELDLAMSATDRDAAEAHRRLQRVYTERASVGARIVEVPEQVG' A
#
# COMPACT_ATOMS: atom_id res chain seq x y z
N MET A 1 11.06 -24.62 -4.27
CA MET A 1 10.89 -23.21 -4.66
C MET A 1 9.94 -22.63 -3.63
N ASP A 2 10.44 -21.70 -2.83
CA ASP A 2 9.74 -21.16 -1.67
C ASP A 2 8.75 -20.08 -2.14
N GLU A 3 7.47 -20.42 -2.21
CA GLU A 3 6.40 -19.53 -2.69
C GLU A 3 5.89 -18.57 -1.59
N THR A 4 6.56 -18.51 -0.43
CA THR A 4 6.15 -17.65 0.69
C THR A 4 6.77 -16.26 0.66
N ASN A 5 7.77 -16.02 -0.19
CA ASN A 5 8.53 -14.76 -0.24
C ASN A 5 7.94 -13.68 -1.18
N GLY A 6 6.80 -13.94 -1.84
CA GLY A 6 6.16 -12.97 -2.76
C GLY A 6 5.37 -11.86 -2.05
N HIS A 7 4.66 -12.19 -0.97
CA HIS A 7 3.71 -11.27 -0.33
C HIS A 7 4.37 -10.09 0.41
N ASP A 8 5.56 -10.28 0.99
CA ASP A 8 6.29 -9.19 1.66
C ASP A 8 6.89 -8.19 0.66
N GLY A 9 7.38 -8.71 -0.48
CA GLY A 9 7.87 -7.88 -1.59
C GLY A 9 6.76 -7.00 -2.19
N ASP A 10 5.58 -7.56 -2.39
CA ASP A 10 4.41 -6.83 -2.88
C ASP A 10 3.97 -5.73 -1.90
N ARG A 11 3.98 -6.02 -0.58
CA ARG A 11 3.62 -5.05 0.46
C ARG A 11 4.58 -3.86 0.49
N ALA A 12 5.88 -4.12 0.54
CA ALA A 12 6.90 -3.07 0.58
C ALA A 12 6.85 -2.21 -0.70
N TYR A 13 6.66 -2.86 -1.85
CA TYR A 13 6.47 -2.16 -3.13
C TYR A 13 5.26 -1.22 -3.10
N PHE A 14 4.09 -1.70 -2.65
CA PHE A 14 2.91 -0.85 -2.58
C PHE A 14 3.04 0.28 -1.54
N ALA A 15 3.70 0.04 -0.42
CA ALA A 15 3.95 1.09 0.58
C ALA A 15 4.88 2.18 0.02
N GLN A 16 5.95 1.80 -0.69
CA GLN A 16 6.85 2.74 -1.34
C GLN A 16 6.12 3.55 -2.41
N ARG A 17 5.36 2.89 -3.30
CA ARG A 17 4.57 3.56 -4.33
C ARG A 17 3.55 4.53 -3.73
N ALA A 18 2.91 4.18 -2.61
CA ALA A 18 2.00 5.09 -1.93
C ALA A 18 2.70 6.36 -1.44
N ALA A 19 3.92 6.24 -0.89
CA ALA A 19 4.70 7.40 -0.45
C ALA A 19 5.12 8.29 -1.63
N GLU A 20 5.57 7.70 -2.73
CA GLU A 20 5.92 8.43 -3.96
C GLU A 20 4.71 9.19 -4.55
N GLU A 21 3.54 8.55 -4.62
CA GLU A 21 2.32 9.21 -5.12
C GLU A 21 1.86 10.34 -4.18
N LEU A 22 2.10 10.24 -2.87
CA LEU A 22 1.82 11.34 -1.95
C LEU A 22 2.72 12.54 -2.22
N ASP A 23 4.02 12.30 -2.42
CA ASP A 23 5.00 13.34 -2.74
C ASP A 23 4.69 14.04 -4.06
N LEU A 24 4.33 13.26 -5.09
CA LEU A 24 3.85 13.79 -6.37
C LEU A 24 2.57 14.62 -6.21
N ALA A 25 1.61 14.18 -5.38
CA ALA A 25 0.40 14.95 -5.11
C ALA A 25 0.68 16.27 -4.37
N MET A 26 1.70 16.31 -3.51
CA MET A 26 2.11 17.53 -2.80
C MET A 26 2.88 18.49 -3.70
N SER A 27 3.64 17.96 -4.65
CA SER A 27 4.46 18.73 -5.59
C SER A 27 3.71 19.17 -6.86
N ALA A 28 2.56 18.55 -7.15
CA ALA A 28 1.75 18.88 -8.32
C ALA A 28 1.15 20.30 -8.21
N THR A 29 1.42 21.12 -9.22
CA THR A 29 0.82 22.45 -9.37
C THR A 29 -0.56 22.40 -10.00
N ASP A 30 -0.84 21.34 -10.76
CA ASP A 30 -2.14 21.09 -11.36
C ASP A 30 -3.05 20.33 -10.38
N ARG A 31 -4.28 20.83 -10.21
CA ARG A 31 -5.22 20.28 -9.25
C ARG A 31 -5.69 18.88 -9.63
N ASP A 32 -5.99 18.64 -10.90
CA ASP A 32 -6.45 17.34 -11.38
C ASP A 32 -5.33 16.29 -11.26
N ALA A 33 -4.08 16.68 -11.53
CA ALA A 33 -2.92 15.82 -11.30
C ALA A 33 -2.76 15.48 -9.81
N ALA A 34 -2.87 16.47 -8.91
CA ALA A 34 -2.80 16.25 -7.48
C ALA A 34 -3.90 15.30 -6.98
N GLU A 35 -5.13 15.44 -7.48
CA GLU A 35 -6.24 14.55 -7.13
C GLU A 35 -6.04 13.12 -7.68
N ALA A 36 -5.50 12.98 -8.89
CA ALA A 36 -5.15 11.68 -9.47
C ALA A 36 -4.08 10.95 -8.65
N HIS A 37 -3.01 11.65 -8.26
CA HIS A 37 -1.95 11.09 -7.40
C HIS A 37 -2.49 10.69 -6.02
N ARG A 38 -3.37 11.49 -5.40
CA ARG A 38 -4.04 11.11 -4.13
C ARG A 38 -4.89 9.84 -4.28
N ARG A 39 -5.56 9.67 -5.41
CA ARG A 39 -6.34 8.46 -5.67
C ARG A 39 -5.44 7.23 -5.79
N LEU A 40 -4.32 7.35 -6.50
CA LEU A 40 -3.33 6.27 -6.64
C LEU A 40 -2.67 5.93 -5.29
N GLN A 41 -2.27 6.95 -4.53
CA GLN A 41 -1.73 6.81 -3.18
C GLN A 41 -2.67 5.99 -2.28
N ARG A 42 -3.98 6.27 -2.32
CA ARG A 42 -4.97 5.53 -1.54
C ARG A 42 -5.03 4.06 -1.95
N VAL A 43 -5.11 3.78 -3.25
CA VAL A 43 -5.16 2.41 -3.77
C VAL A 43 -3.92 1.61 -3.37
N TYR A 44 -2.73 2.21 -3.49
CA TYR A 44 -1.49 1.55 -3.08
C TYR A 44 -1.43 1.32 -1.56
N THR A 45 -1.89 2.27 -0.77
CA THR A 45 -1.98 2.11 0.70
C THR A 45 -2.92 0.96 1.08
N GLU A 46 -4.07 0.86 0.42
CA GLU A 46 -5.02 -0.24 0.63
C GLU A 46 -4.37 -1.59 0.29
N ARG A 47 -3.66 -1.69 -0.84
CA ARG A 47 -2.96 -2.91 -1.25
C ARG A 47 -1.82 -3.28 -0.29
N ALA A 48 -1.05 -2.31 0.18
CA ALA A 48 -0.05 -2.51 1.23
C ALA A 48 -0.66 -2.97 2.56
N SER A 49 -1.90 -2.56 2.85
CA SER A 49 -2.62 -2.92 4.08
C SER A 49 -3.31 -4.29 4.01
N VAL A 50 -3.65 -4.79 2.82
CA VAL A 50 -4.27 -6.12 2.65
C VAL A 50 -3.30 -7.25 3.04
N GLY A 51 -2.01 -7.12 2.71
CA GLY A 51 -0.97 -8.07 3.16
C GLY A 51 -0.72 -8.05 4.67
N ALA A 52 -1.10 -6.97 5.38
CA ALA A 52 -0.96 -6.86 6.84
C ALA A 52 -2.11 -7.54 7.61
N ARG A 53 -3.21 -7.93 6.95
CA ARG A 53 -4.40 -8.51 7.61
C ARG A 53 -4.30 -10.01 7.91
N ILE A 54 -3.18 -10.66 7.58
CA ILE A 54 -2.90 -12.03 8.02
C ILE A 54 -1.79 -11.95 9.08
N VAL A 55 -2.17 -11.76 10.34
CA VAL A 55 -1.67 -12.41 11.57
C VAL A 55 -2.35 -11.69 12.73
N GLU A 56 -3.63 -11.99 12.96
CA GLU A 56 -4.22 -12.13 14.29
C GLU A 56 -5.40 -13.09 14.07
N VAL A 57 -5.11 -14.36 13.84
CA VAL A 57 -6.10 -15.39 14.16
C VAL A 57 -6.17 -15.32 15.68
N PRO A 58 -7.28 -14.88 16.31
CA PRO A 58 -7.38 -14.99 17.75
C PRO A 58 -7.26 -16.47 18.06
N GLU A 59 -6.20 -16.86 18.75
CA GLU A 59 -6.13 -18.17 19.39
C GLU A 59 -7.30 -18.23 20.37
N GLN A 60 -8.44 -18.73 19.90
CA GLN A 60 -9.57 -19.05 20.74
C GLN A 60 -9.22 -20.35 21.48
N VAL A 61 -8.36 -20.21 22.48
CA VAL A 61 -8.13 -21.22 23.52
C VAL A 61 -9.17 -20.95 24.61
N GLY A 62 -10.22 -21.77 24.63
CA GLY A 62 -11.27 -21.74 25.63
C GLY A 62 -12.41 -22.69 25.29
#